data_AF-A0A950A7T3-F1
#
_entry.id   AF-A0A950A7T3-F1
#
_cell.length_a   1.000
_cell.length_b   1.000
_cell.length_c   1.000
_cell.angle_alpha   90.00
_cell.angle_beta   90.00
_cell.angle_gamma   90.00
#
_symmetry.space_group_name_H-M   'P 1'
#
loop_
_entity.id
_entity.type
_entity.pdbx_description
1 polymer ?
#
loop_
_entity_poly.entity_id
_entity_poly.type
_entity_poly.pdbx_seq_one_letter_code
_entity_poly.pdbx_strand_id
1 'polypeptide(L)'
;MFSPESKIRRRAQGGFTLVESLAGILLAAVAAGTMADTIVGIMKRSYMTLEVAQASDESERFAAAFTQAGKAATSCAIYPDRAAYLADPIGNASVQGNVLVFQDQLPAGTQIIEMFEYDPAAQTLARYEHTLGQQISLLSKVIPSASYTTLFEQDLALIQAHWSVQTPYELIDAEAYSTSPRMR
;
A
#
# COMPACT_ATOMS: atom_id res chain seq x y z
N MET A 1 42.81 22.37 -79.20
CA MET A 1 43.47 22.05 -77.93
C MET A 1 42.62 22.66 -76.81
N PHE A 2 42.25 21.82 -75.85
CA PHE A 2 41.25 22.00 -74.80
C PHE A 2 41.32 23.32 -74.00
N SER A 3 40.16 23.92 -73.68
CA SER A 3 39.67 23.90 -72.28
C SER A 3 38.19 24.33 -72.22
N PRO A 4 37.33 23.62 -71.45
CA PRO A 4 35.88 23.75 -71.50
C PRO A 4 35.30 24.73 -70.47
N GLU A 5 34.10 25.20 -70.80
CA GLU A 5 33.07 25.79 -69.94
C GLU A 5 33.35 25.79 -68.43
N SER A 6 33.49 26.99 -67.87
CA SER A 6 33.28 27.23 -66.45
C SER A 6 31.80 26.97 -66.13
N LYS A 7 31.46 25.70 -65.84
CA LYS A 7 30.23 25.34 -65.14
C LYS A 7 30.27 25.96 -63.75
N ILE A 8 29.81 27.20 -63.67
CA ILE A 8 29.35 27.80 -62.41
C ILE A 8 28.18 26.94 -61.97
N ARG A 9 28.47 25.91 -61.18
CA ARG A 9 27.48 25.24 -60.34
C ARG A 9 26.97 26.30 -59.38
N ARG A 10 25.93 27.03 -59.78
CA ARG A 10 25.02 27.68 -58.84
C ARG A 10 24.45 26.54 -58.00
N ARG A 11 25.06 26.29 -56.84
CA ARG A 11 24.35 25.64 -55.75
C ARG A 11 23.11 26.51 -55.55
N ALA A 12 21.96 26.03 -56.00
CA ALA A 12 20.70 26.52 -55.50
C ALA A 12 20.76 26.26 -53.99
N GLN A 13 21.16 27.27 -53.23
CA GLN A 13 20.80 27.36 -51.82
C GLN A 13 19.28 27.50 -51.84
N GLY A 14 18.58 26.37 -51.86
CA GLY A 14 17.14 26.32 -51.69
C GLY A 14 16.85 26.81 -50.27
N GLY A 15 16.59 28.10 -50.12
CA GLY A 15 16.03 28.67 -48.90
C GLY A 15 14.56 28.29 -48.81
N PHE A 16 14.09 28.00 -47.60
CA PHE A 16 12.68 27.76 -47.35
C PHE A 16 11.86 29.01 -47.68
N THR A 17 10.73 28.81 -48.34
CA THR A 17 9.74 29.87 -48.53
C THR A 17 9.09 30.25 -47.18
N LEU A 18 8.51 31.44 -47.10
CA LEU A 18 7.78 31.90 -45.91
C LEU A 18 6.66 30.91 -45.52
N VAL A 19 5.96 30.38 -46.52
CA VAL A 19 4.85 29.43 -46.34
C VAL A 19 5.36 28.11 -45.75
N GLU A 20 6.47 27.57 -46.26
CA GLU A 20 7.07 26.34 -45.71
C GLU A 20 7.58 26.54 -44.28
N SER A 21 8.14 27.72 -43.99
CA SER A 21 8.59 28.07 -42.64
C SER A 21 7.43 28.16 -41.65
N LEU A 22 6.31 28.79 -42.05
CA LEU A 22 5.09 28.87 -41.23
C LEU A 22 4.45 27.49 -41.03
N ALA A 23 4.38 26.67 -42.08
CA ALA A 23 3.88 25.30 -41.99
C ALA A 23 4.75 24.44 -41.05
N GLY A 24 6.08 24.58 -41.11
CA GLY A 24 7.01 23.90 -40.22
C GLY A 24 6.81 24.28 -38.75
N ILE A 25 6.61 25.57 -38.45
CA ILE A 25 6.35 26.05 -37.08
C ILE A 25 5.02 25.49 -36.56
N LEU A 26 3.97 25.49 -37.38
CA LEU A 26 2.65 24.95 -37.02
C LEU A 26 2.72 23.45 -36.69
N LEU A 27 3.42 22.67 -37.53
CA LEU A 27 3.62 21.24 -37.30
C LEU A 27 4.44 20.97 -36.04
N ALA A 28 5.49 21.77 -35.79
CA ALA A 28 6.28 21.66 -34.57
C ALA A 28 5.47 21.98 -33.31
N ALA A 29 4.60 23.00 -33.36
CA ALA A 29 3.72 23.36 -32.25
C ALA A 29 2.69 22.25 -31.95
N VAL A 30 2.07 21.67 -32.98
CA VAL A 30 1.14 20.52 -32.82
C VAL A 30 1.87 19.30 -32.25
N ALA A 31 3.07 18.99 -32.76
CA ALA A 31 3.87 17.88 -32.26
C ALA A 31 4.30 18.09 -30.80
N ALA A 32 4.69 19.31 -30.41
CA ALA A 32 5.04 19.63 -29.03
C ALA A 32 3.83 19.50 -28.09
N GLY A 33 2.64 19.95 -28.53
CA GLY A 33 1.40 19.82 -27.77
C GLY A 33 1.03 18.36 -27.50
N THR A 34 1.03 17.51 -28.53
CA THR A 34 0.70 16.08 -28.35
C THR A 34 1.72 15.33 -27.50
N MET A 35 3.01 15.67 -27.62
CA MET A 35 4.05 15.11 -26.76
C MET A 35 3.86 15.51 -25.29
N ALA A 36 3.54 16.77 -25.01
CA ALA A 36 3.29 17.24 -23.65
C ALA A 36 2.11 16.50 -23.00
N ASP A 37 0.99 16.38 -23.71
CA ASP A 37 -0.19 15.64 -23.23
C ASP A 37 0.13 14.17 -22.97
N THR A 38 0.92 13.54 -23.86
CA THR A 38 1.35 12.15 -23.71
C THR A 38 2.22 11.96 -22.47
N ILE A 39 3.19 12.85 -22.24
CA ILE A 39 4.08 12.79 -21.07
C ILE A 39 3.28 12.95 -19.78
N VAL A 40 2.36 13.93 -19.71
CA VAL A 40 1.48 14.11 -18.54
C VAL A 40 0.62 12.88 -18.31
N GLY A 41 0.07 12.28 -19.37
CA GLY A 41 -0.71 11.05 -19.28
C GLY A 41 0.10 9.84 -18.80
N ILE A 42 1.37 9.73 -19.17
CA ILE A 42 2.28 8.69 -18.66
C ILE A 42 2.58 8.94 -17.18
N MET A 43 2.95 10.16 -16.80
CA MET A 43 3.27 10.48 -15.40
C MET A 43 2.10 10.20 -14.46
N LYS A 44 0.87 10.56 -14.86
CA LYS A 44 -0.33 10.27 -14.07
C LYS A 44 -0.51 8.76 -13.87
N ARG A 45 -0.38 7.96 -14.93
CA ARG A 45 -0.49 6.50 -14.84
C ARG A 45 0.61 5.88 -13.99
N SER A 46 1.85 6.34 -14.14
CA SER A 46 2.98 5.86 -13.33
C SER A 46 2.78 6.15 -11.84
N TYR A 47 2.25 7.33 -11.50
CA TYR A 47 1.95 7.67 -10.12
C TYR A 47 0.85 6.77 -9.53
N MET A 48 -0.22 6.53 -10.28
CA MET A 48 -1.30 5.61 -9.89
C MET A 48 -0.76 4.22 -9.58
N THR A 49 0.04 3.65 -10.48
CA THR A 49 0.63 2.32 -10.30
C THR A 49 1.55 2.26 -9.08
N LEU A 50 2.32 3.31 -8.81
CA LEU A 50 3.22 3.37 -7.66
C LEU A 50 2.45 3.40 -6.34
N GLU A 51 1.41 4.24 -6.23
CA GLU A 51 0.61 4.37 -5.00
C GLU A 51 -0.10 3.06 -4.66
N VAL A 52 -0.73 2.44 -5.66
CA VAL A 52 -1.39 1.13 -5.52
C VAL A 52 -0.40 0.05 -5.10
N ALA A 53 0.75 -0.03 -5.79
CA ALA A 53 1.77 -1.05 -5.49
C ALA A 53 2.33 -0.88 -4.07
N GLN A 54 2.53 0.36 -3.61
CA GLN A 54 3.01 0.62 -2.25
C GLN A 54 1.98 0.19 -1.21
N ALA A 55 0.70 0.52 -1.38
CA ALA A 55 -0.36 0.12 -0.46
C ALA A 55 -0.53 -1.41 -0.41
N SER A 56 -0.36 -2.10 -1.55
CA SER A 56 -0.36 -3.57 -1.62
C SER A 56 0.82 -4.16 -0.84
N ASP A 57 2.05 -3.70 -1.08
CA ASP A 57 3.25 -4.20 -0.40
C ASP A 57 3.19 -3.95 1.12
N GLU A 58 2.72 -2.78 1.56
CA GLU A 58 2.51 -2.49 2.98
C GLU A 58 1.49 -3.44 3.62
N SER A 59 0.39 -3.74 2.92
CA SER A 59 -0.64 -4.68 3.38
C SER A 59 -0.11 -6.12 3.46
N GLU A 60 0.65 -6.57 2.47
CA GLU A 60 1.29 -7.89 2.45
C GLU A 60 2.28 -8.04 3.61
N ARG A 61 3.06 -7.01 3.93
CA ARG A 61 3.96 -7.01 5.09
C ARG A 61 3.21 -7.11 6.42
N PHE A 62 2.04 -6.49 6.53
CA PHE A 62 1.17 -6.64 7.70
C PHE A 62 0.64 -8.07 7.83
N ALA A 63 0.15 -8.66 6.74
CA ALA A 63 -0.34 -10.04 6.72
C ALA A 63 0.78 -11.05 7.07
N ALA A 64 2.00 -10.83 6.57
CA ALA A 64 3.16 -11.63 6.90
C ALA A 64 3.52 -11.54 8.40
N ALA A 65 3.51 -10.34 8.98
CA ALA A 65 3.79 -10.13 10.39
C ALA A 65 2.74 -10.79 11.29
N PHE A 66 1.45 -10.63 10.96
CA PHE A 66 0.36 -11.33 11.63
C PHE A 66 0.59 -12.86 11.65
N THR A 67 0.94 -13.42 10.49
CA THR A 67 1.19 -14.85 10.35
C THR A 67 2.39 -15.29 11.19
N GLN A 68 3.44 -14.47 11.24
CA GLN A 68 4.64 -14.74 12.04
C GLN A 68 4.34 -14.67 13.54
N ALA A 69 3.63 -13.64 14.00
CA ALA A 69 3.22 -13.47 15.38
C ALA A 69 2.38 -14.66 15.86
N GLY A 70 1.42 -15.10 15.05
CA GLY A 70 0.60 -16.26 15.36
C GLY A 70 1.36 -17.59 15.43
N LYS A 71 2.47 -17.74 14.68
CA LYS A 71 3.36 -18.91 14.79
C LYS A 71 4.25 -18.86 16.03
N ALA A 72 4.64 -17.67 16.46
CA ALA A 72 5.55 -17.47 17.58
C ALA A 72 4.83 -17.49 18.94
N ALA A 73 3.58 -17.02 18.98
CA ALA A 73 2.79 -16.93 20.20
C ALA A 73 2.43 -18.28 20.79
N THR A 74 2.34 -18.34 22.12
CA THR A 74 1.77 -19.47 22.85
C THR A 74 0.32 -19.22 23.26
N SER A 75 -0.14 -17.96 23.20
CA SER A 75 -1.54 -17.59 23.38
C SER A 75 -1.88 -16.32 22.61
N CYS A 76 -3.16 -16.12 22.30
CA CYS A 76 -3.65 -14.91 21.65
C CYS A 76 -5.10 -14.66 22.01
N ALA A 77 -5.51 -13.39 21.99
CA ALA A 77 -6.87 -12.98 22.29
C ALA A 77 -7.22 -11.69 21.52
N ILE A 78 -8.49 -11.58 21.15
CA ILE A 78 -9.06 -10.37 20.52
C ILE A 78 -9.80 -9.57 21.61
N TYR A 79 -9.74 -8.26 21.54
CA TYR A 79 -10.43 -7.34 22.45
C TYR A 79 -11.26 -6.34 21.65
N PRO A 80 -12.39 -5.87 22.20
CA PRO A 80 -13.24 -4.87 21.53
C PRO A 80 -12.48 -3.60 21.15
N ASP A 81 -11.63 -3.11 22.07
CA ASP A 81 -10.80 -1.91 21.89
C ASP A 81 -9.58 -1.96 22.82
N ARG A 82 -8.74 -0.91 22.73
CA ARG A 82 -7.53 -0.76 23.58
C ARG A 82 -7.88 -0.62 25.05
N ALA A 83 -8.99 0.04 25.40
CA ALA A 83 -9.36 0.27 26.80
C ALA A 83 -9.77 -1.05 27.48
N ALA A 84 -10.49 -1.91 26.78
CA ALA A 84 -10.87 -3.24 27.22
C ALA A 84 -9.64 -4.11 27.52
N TYR A 85 -8.65 -4.09 26.61
CA TYR A 85 -7.36 -4.76 26.83
C TYR A 85 -6.63 -4.22 28.06
N LEU A 86 -6.50 -2.90 28.20
CA LEU A 86 -5.76 -2.28 29.32
C LEU A 86 -6.46 -2.47 30.68
N ALA A 87 -7.78 -2.56 30.69
CA ALA A 87 -8.56 -2.72 31.93
C ALA A 87 -8.49 -4.15 32.48
N ASP A 88 -8.60 -5.16 31.60
CA ASP A 88 -8.48 -6.57 31.97
C ASP A 88 -7.92 -7.40 30.79
N PRO A 89 -6.59 -7.59 30.75
CA PRO A 89 -5.90 -8.34 29.69
C PRO A 89 -6.22 -9.84 29.62
N ILE A 90 -7.14 -10.36 30.43
CA ILE A 90 -7.52 -11.77 30.44
C ILE A 90 -9.03 -11.92 30.33
N GLY A 91 -9.79 -11.15 31.11
CA GLY A 91 -11.24 -11.30 31.24
C GLY A 91 -12.08 -10.62 30.15
N ASN A 92 -11.54 -9.62 29.45
CA ASN A 92 -12.29 -8.84 28.45
C ASN A 92 -12.07 -9.30 27.00
N ALA A 93 -11.62 -10.54 26.81
CA ALA A 93 -11.47 -11.12 25.49
C ALA A 93 -12.83 -11.29 24.79
N SER A 94 -12.84 -11.09 23.47
CA SER A 94 -13.96 -11.24 22.56
C SER A 94 -13.58 -12.16 21.42
N VAL A 95 -14.57 -12.69 20.70
CA VAL A 95 -14.35 -13.40 19.42
C VAL A 95 -14.24 -12.44 18.23
N GLN A 96 -14.61 -11.17 18.40
CA GLN A 96 -14.56 -10.12 17.39
C GLN A 96 -14.13 -8.79 18.02
N GLY A 97 -13.31 -8.00 17.33
CA GLY A 97 -12.86 -6.72 17.87
C GLY A 97 -11.80 -5.99 17.05
N ASN A 98 -11.28 -4.92 17.65
CA ASN A 98 -10.33 -4.00 17.01
C ASN A 98 -8.90 -4.16 17.52
N VAL A 99 -8.67 -4.96 18.56
CA VAL A 99 -7.33 -5.22 19.08
C VAL A 99 -7.08 -6.71 19.11
N LEU A 100 -5.99 -7.16 18.49
CA LEU A 100 -5.52 -8.54 18.57
C LEU A 100 -4.15 -8.55 19.25
N VAL A 101 -4.02 -9.37 20.29
CA VAL A 101 -2.79 -9.48 21.07
C VAL A 101 -2.23 -10.89 20.95
N PHE A 102 -0.97 -10.99 20.54
CA PHE A 102 -0.19 -12.22 20.54
C PHE A 102 0.77 -12.21 21.73
N GLN A 103 0.76 -13.28 22.51
CA GLN A 103 1.46 -13.37 23.79
C GLN A 103 2.29 -14.64 23.89
N ASP A 104 3.41 -14.54 24.60
CA ASP A 104 4.19 -15.66 25.08
C ASP A 104 4.02 -15.86 26.60
N GLN A 105 3.68 -17.07 27.02
CA GLN A 105 3.57 -17.47 28.42
C GLN A 105 4.90 -18.05 28.88
N LEU A 106 5.70 -17.23 29.56
CA LEU A 106 6.97 -17.63 30.16
C LEU A 106 6.75 -18.02 31.62
N PRO A 107 7.63 -18.85 32.22
CA PRO A 107 7.56 -19.20 33.64
C PRO A 107 7.62 -17.98 34.59
N ALA A 108 8.18 -16.85 34.12
CA ALA A 108 8.32 -15.61 34.87
C ALA A 108 7.18 -14.61 34.62
N GLY A 109 6.23 -14.91 33.73
CA GLY A 109 5.10 -14.05 33.38
C GLY A 109 4.74 -14.08 31.90
N THR A 110 3.73 -13.30 31.53
CA THR A 110 3.26 -13.16 30.14
C THR A 110 3.99 -12.00 29.46
N GLN A 111 4.51 -12.23 28.25
CA GLN A 111 5.11 -11.20 27.41
C GLN A 111 4.24 -10.99 26.17
N ILE A 112 3.98 -9.74 25.78
CA ILE A 112 3.40 -9.45 24.47
C ILE A 112 4.49 -9.58 23.40
N ILE A 113 4.23 -10.42 22.40
CA ILE A 113 5.08 -10.54 21.21
C ILE A 113 4.74 -9.39 20.27
N GLU A 114 3.51 -9.41 19.76
CA GLU A 114 2.98 -8.41 18.85
C GLU A 114 1.54 -8.06 19.22
N MET A 115 1.17 -6.82 18.94
CA MET A 115 -0.19 -6.35 19.04
C MET A 115 -0.59 -5.61 17.77
N PHE A 116 -1.76 -5.94 17.26
CA PHE A 116 -2.39 -5.26 16.14
C PHE A 116 -3.59 -4.49 16.64
N GLU A 117 -3.67 -3.22 16.29
CA GLU A 117 -4.75 -2.34 16.74
C GLU A 117 -5.32 -1.55 15.58
N TYR A 118 -6.62 -1.66 15.42
CA TYR A 118 -7.39 -0.87 14.51
C TYR A 118 -8.06 0.30 15.24
N ASP A 119 -7.80 1.51 14.75
CA ASP A 119 -8.55 2.71 15.14
C ASP A 119 -9.57 3.03 14.04
N PRO A 120 -10.89 2.81 14.27
CA PRO A 120 -11.92 3.10 13.29
C PRO A 120 -12.12 4.60 13.04
N ALA A 121 -11.79 5.46 14.00
CA ALA A 121 -11.92 6.91 13.84
C ALA A 121 -10.79 7.48 12.99
N ALA A 122 -9.57 6.98 13.18
CA ALA A 122 -8.40 7.37 12.39
C ALA A 122 -8.24 6.56 11.09
N GLN A 123 -8.97 5.45 10.94
CA GLN A 123 -8.81 4.50 9.83
C GLN A 123 -7.37 4.00 9.70
N THR A 124 -6.77 3.63 10.83
CA THR A 124 -5.39 3.16 10.89
C THR A 124 -5.29 1.81 11.55
N LEU A 125 -4.43 0.95 10.99
CA LEU A 125 -4.03 -0.32 11.59
C LEU A 125 -2.56 -0.21 12.04
N ALA A 126 -2.35 -0.21 13.34
CA ALA A 126 -1.03 -0.11 13.95
C ALA A 126 -0.53 -1.48 14.41
N ARG A 127 0.78 -1.71 14.24
CA ARG A 127 1.50 -2.85 14.81
C ARG A 127 2.45 -2.36 15.89
N TYR A 128 2.41 -3.00 17.04
CA TYR A 128 3.30 -2.76 18.18
C TYR A 128 4.07 -4.03 18.52
N GLU A 129 5.31 -3.88 18.94
CA GLU A 129 6.17 -4.95 19.43
C GLU A 129 6.50 -4.69 20.91
N HIS A 130 6.53 -5.74 21.73
CA HIS A 130 6.96 -5.69 23.12
C HIS A 130 6.33 -4.56 23.97
N THR A 131 5.11 -4.80 24.45
CA THR A 131 4.25 -3.80 25.11
C THR A 131 3.87 -2.63 24.18
N LEU A 132 2.81 -1.88 24.51
CA LEU A 132 2.33 -0.69 23.76
C LEU A 132 3.39 0.45 23.57
N GLY A 133 4.65 0.22 23.94
CA GLY A 133 5.68 1.24 24.02
C GLY A 133 6.32 1.61 22.67
N GLN A 134 6.31 0.72 21.68
CA GLN A 134 6.93 0.99 20.38
C GLN A 134 6.06 0.55 19.20
N GLN A 135 5.52 1.53 18.47
CA GLN A 135 4.87 1.29 17.18
C GLN A 135 5.91 0.96 16.12
N ILE A 136 5.78 -0.19 15.47
CA ILE A 136 6.72 -0.65 14.44
C ILE A 136 6.24 -0.28 13.04
N SER A 137 4.94 -0.36 12.80
CA SER A 137 4.35 0.01 11.52
C SER A 137 2.93 0.55 11.70
N LEU A 138 2.51 1.36 10.73
CA LEU A 138 1.19 1.96 10.67
C LEU A 138 0.68 1.91 9.24
N LEU A 139 -0.44 1.24 9.03
CA LEU A 139 -1.17 1.26 7.78
C LEU A 139 -2.28 2.31 7.91
N SER A 140 -2.43 3.15 6.89
CA SER A 140 -3.43 4.23 6.86
C SER A 140 -4.52 3.94 5.83
N LYS A 141 -5.64 4.65 5.92
CA LYS A 141 -6.81 4.49 5.03
C LYS A 141 -7.37 3.07 5.08
N VAL A 142 -7.30 2.44 6.26
CA VAL A 142 -7.77 1.08 6.52
C VAL A 142 -9.24 1.13 6.89
N ILE A 143 -10.04 0.34 6.19
CA ILE A 143 -11.45 0.11 6.50
C ILE A 143 -11.70 -1.38 6.73
N PRO A 144 -12.71 -1.76 7.53
CA PRO A 144 -13.15 -3.14 7.59
C PRO A 144 -13.62 -3.58 6.20
N SER A 145 -13.33 -4.84 5.85
CA SER A 145 -13.85 -5.42 4.62
C SER A 145 -15.38 -5.43 4.63
N ALA A 146 -16.00 -5.33 3.45
CA ALA A 146 -17.46 -5.17 3.30
C ALA A 146 -18.30 -6.26 4.01
N SER A 147 -17.71 -7.43 4.27
CA SER A 147 -18.35 -8.56 4.93
C SER A 147 -18.23 -8.55 6.46
N TYR A 148 -17.39 -7.69 7.05
CA TYR A 148 -17.04 -7.74 8.47
C TYR A 148 -17.18 -6.37 9.14
N THR A 149 -17.79 -6.33 10.32
CA THR A 149 -17.92 -5.10 11.12
C THR A 149 -16.67 -4.79 11.96
N THR A 150 -15.78 -5.77 12.11
CA THR A 150 -14.54 -5.68 12.87
C THR A 150 -13.39 -6.22 12.03
N LEU A 151 -12.16 -5.74 12.28
CA LEU A 151 -10.98 -6.21 11.55
C LEU A 151 -10.58 -7.63 11.94
N PHE A 152 -10.71 -7.96 13.23
CA PHE A 152 -10.28 -9.24 13.78
C PHE A 152 -11.48 -10.09 14.18
N GLU A 153 -11.42 -11.37 13.84
CA GLU A 153 -12.43 -12.36 14.17
C GLU A 153 -11.77 -13.70 14.51
N GLN A 154 -12.40 -14.46 15.41
CA GLN A 154 -12.03 -15.82 15.74
C GLN A 154 -13.22 -16.77 15.51
N ASP A 155 -13.01 -17.78 14.67
CA ASP A 155 -13.98 -18.85 14.42
C ASP A 155 -13.30 -20.23 14.46
N LEU A 156 -13.87 -21.18 15.20
CA LEU A 156 -13.37 -22.57 15.29
C LEU A 156 -11.85 -22.70 15.49
N ALA A 157 -11.28 -21.88 16.39
CA ALA A 157 -9.84 -21.79 16.68
C ALA A 157 -8.96 -21.25 15.53
N LEU A 158 -9.55 -20.71 14.47
CA LEU A 158 -8.90 -19.89 13.46
C LEU A 158 -9.10 -18.41 13.80
N ILE A 159 -8.02 -17.66 13.87
CA ILE A 159 -8.03 -16.21 13.97
C ILE A 159 -7.81 -15.65 12.57
N GLN A 160 -8.66 -14.70 12.22
CA GLN A 160 -8.72 -14.08 10.91
C GLN A 160 -8.62 -12.57 11.10
N ALA A 161 -7.95 -11.93 10.14
CA ALA A 161 -7.91 -10.49 10.01
C ALA A 161 -8.25 -10.13 8.58
N HIS A 162 -9.27 -9.30 8.39
CA HIS A 162 -9.76 -8.88 7.09
C HIS A 162 -9.84 -7.37 7.03
N TRP A 163 -9.10 -6.75 6.11
CA TRP A 163 -9.10 -5.30 5.97
C TRP A 163 -8.95 -4.88 4.52
N SER A 164 -9.37 -3.66 4.24
CA SER A 164 -9.19 -3.06 2.94
C SER A 164 -8.46 -1.73 3.07
N VAL A 165 -7.52 -1.45 2.15
CA VAL A 165 -6.80 -0.17 2.08
C VAL A 165 -7.40 0.66 0.95
N GLN A 166 -7.95 1.82 1.31
CA GLN A 166 -8.53 2.75 0.36
C GLN A 166 -7.44 3.60 -0.29
N THR A 167 -7.19 3.40 -1.58
CA THR A 167 -6.39 4.34 -2.39
C THR A 167 -7.33 5.30 -3.16
N PRO A 168 -6.82 6.38 -3.77
CA PRO A 168 -7.63 7.24 -4.64
C PRO A 168 -8.20 6.54 -5.88
N TYR A 169 -7.68 5.36 -6.24
CA TYR A 169 -7.98 4.69 -7.51
C TYR A 169 -8.72 3.37 -7.32
N GLU A 170 -8.41 2.64 -6.27
CA GLU A 170 -9.02 1.35 -5.96
C GLU A 170 -9.01 1.02 -4.47
N LEU A 171 -9.85 0.05 -4.10
CA LEU A 171 -9.83 -0.59 -2.79
C LEU A 171 -8.99 -1.85 -2.89
N ILE A 172 -7.99 -1.99 -2.01
CA ILE A 172 -7.11 -3.16 -1.97
C ILE A 172 -7.53 -4.02 -0.79
N ASP A 173 -8.05 -5.21 -1.05
CA ASP A 173 -8.43 -6.16 0.00
C ASP A 173 -7.23 -6.99 0.45
N ALA A 174 -7.11 -7.19 1.76
CA ALA A 174 -6.08 -7.99 2.38
C ALA A 174 -6.67 -8.86 3.49
N GLU A 175 -6.11 -10.05 3.61
CA GLU A 175 -6.53 -11.04 4.59
C GLU A 175 -5.31 -11.71 5.22
N ALA A 176 -5.42 -12.03 6.50
CA ALA A 176 -4.43 -12.80 7.22
C ALA A 176 -5.11 -13.84 8.12
N TYR A 177 -4.52 -15.03 8.17
CA TYR A 177 -5.06 -16.16 8.89
C TYR A 177 -4.00 -16.78 9.79
N SER A 178 -4.39 -17.15 10.99
CA SER A 178 -3.54 -17.87 11.92
C SER A 178 -4.38 -18.83 12.74
N THR A 179 -3.94 -20.07 12.88
CA THR A 179 -4.55 -20.97 13.86
C THR A 179 -4.16 -20.50 15.25
N SER A 180 -5.12 -20.46 16.18
CA SER A 180 -4.84 -20.25 17.60
C SER A 180 -3.67 -21.15 18.01
N PRO A 181 -2.63 -20.60 18.67
CA PRO A 181 -1.62 -21.41 19.30
C PRO A 181 -2.30 -22.45 20.16
N ARG A 182 -1.90 -23.73 20.00
CA ARG A 182 -2.45 -24.81 20.82
C ARG A 182 -2.24 -24.42 22.29
N MET A 183 -3.34 -24.26 23.04
CA MET A 183 -3.31 -24.38 24.50
C MET A 183 -2.69 -25.75 24.79
N ARG A 184 -1.40 -25.77 25.15
CA ARG A 184 -0.77 -26.96 25.71
C ARG A 184 -1.01 -26.97 27.21
#